data_AF-A0A969QR85-F1
#
_entry.id   AF-A0A969QR85-F1
#
_cell.length_a   1.000
_cell.length_b   1.000
_cell.length_c   1.000
_cell.angle_alpha   90.00
_cell.angle_beta   90.00
_cell.angle_gamma   90.00
#
_symmetry.space_group_name_H-M   'P 1'
#
loop_
_entity.id
_entity.type
_entity.pdbx_description
1 polymer ?
#
loop_
_entity_poly.entity_id
_entity_poly.type
_entity_poly.pdbx_seq_one_letter_code
_entity_poly.pdbx_strand_id
1 'polypeptide(L)'
;MDSKQQAEDMCAPISTWKSHSQNLCLSCFEKFKQPCACSERISTGCLTLDSVLGGGIARGRVVEIFGPESCGKTSLAVCIMAEAQKQFPNDNVVLMDLESSFDINYGMRLGLQKKNCYIGAPNSGDQALKVCIDCHSCPVM
;
A
#
# COMPACT_ATOMS: atom_id res chain seq x y z
N MET A 1 -22.31 31.33 -8.30
CA MET A 1 -22.30 29.94 -8.79
C MET A 1 -20.95 29.37 -8.42
N ASP A 2 -21.01 28.22 -7.74
CA ASP A 2 -20.15 27.82 -6.64
C ASP A 2 -18.77 27.30 -7.10
N SER A 3 -17.71 27.76 -6.43
CA SER A 3 -16.29 27.41 -6.62
C SER A 3 -15.95 25.93 -6.36
N LYS A 4 -16.96 25.09 -6.17
CA LYS A 4 -16.84 23.63 -6.07
C LYS A 4 -16.98 22.91 -7.42
N GLN A 5 -17.55 23.56 -8.43
CA GLN A 5 -17.78 22.93 -9.74
C GLN A 5 -16.53 22.86 -10.63
N GLN A 6 -15.49 23.68 -10.36
CA GLN A 6 -14.27 23.71 -11.19
C GLN A 6 -13.25 22.62 -10.82
N ALA A 7 -13.40 21.93 -9.70
CA ALA A 7 -12.52 20.83 -9.32
C ALA A 7 -12.89 19.50 -10.02
N GLU A 8 -14.13 19.35 -10.47
CA GLU A 8 -14.61 18.13 -11.15
C GLU A 8 -14.23 18.09 -12.64
N ASP A 9 -13.94 19.23 -13.27
CA ASP A 9 -13.58 19.33 -14.69
C ASP A 9 -12.08 19.07 -15.00
N MET A 10 -11.23 18.83 -13.98
CA MET A 10 -9.81 18.52 -14.19
C MET A 10 -9.47 17.03 -14.33
N CYS A 11 -10.45 16.14 -14.15
CA CYS A 11 -10.34 14.74 -14.57
C CYS A 11 -10.66 14.62 -16.06
N ALA A 12 -9.77 15.15 -16.91
CA ALA A 12 -9.88 14.94 -18.35
C ALA A 12 -9.81 13.42 -18.65
N PRO A 13 -10.65 12.91 -19.58
CA PRO A 13 -10.76 11.48 -19.84
C PRO A 13 -9.46 10.88 -20.39
N ILE A 14 -9.26 9.59 -20.08
CA ILE A 14 -8.15 8.70 -20.47
C ILE A 14 -7.79 8.73 -21.98
N SER A 15 -8.62 9.32 -22.84
CA SER A 15 -8.41 9.42 -24.28
C SER A 15 -7.24 10.29 -24.74
N THR A 16 -6.66 11.14 -23.89
CA THR A 16 -5.55 12.04 -24.28
C THR A 16 -4.14 11.41 -24.18
N TRP A 17 -4.00 10.19 -23.65
CA TRP A 17 -2.70 9.57 -23.33
C TRP A 17 -2.04 8.80 -24.49
N LYS A 18 -2.38 9.09 -25.76
CA LYS A 18 -1.95 8.25 -26.88
C LYS A 18 -0.83 8.78 -27.79
N SER A 19 -0.20 9.94 -27.55
CA SER A 19 0.68 10.46 -28.62
C SER A 19 1.97 11.23 -28.30
N HIS A 20 2.54 11.24 -27.10
CA HIS A 20 3.79 11.99 -26.91
C HIS A 20 4.82 11.24 -26.06
N SER A 21 5.55 10.34 -26.75
CA SER A 21 6.96 10.11 -26.44
C SER A 21 7.75 11.35 -26.89
N GLN A 22 8.84 11.63 -26.17
CA GLN A 22 9.82 12.68 -26.46
C GLN A 22 9.39 14.11 -26.10
N ASN A 23 9.44 14.41 -24.80
CA ASN A 23 9.94 15.64 -24.18
C ASN A 23 9.44 15.66 -22.73
N LEU A 24 9.99 14.75 -21.90
CA LEU A 24 9.84 14.78 -20.44
C LEU A 24 10.59 16.02 -19.91
N CYS A 25 9.99 17.18 -20.17
CA CYS A 25 10.41 18.47 -19.66
C CYS A 25 10.20 18.47 -18.14
N LEU A 26 11.11 19.11 -17.42
CA LEU A 26 11.11 19.32 -15.97
C LEU A 26 9.77 19.84 -15.40
N SER A 27 8.86 20.35 -16.23
CA SER A 27 7.48 20.70 -15.86
C SER A 27 6.60 19.53 -15.40
N CYS A 28 6.96 18.27 -15.72
CA CYS A 28 6.30 17.10 -15.13
C CYS A 28 6.73 16.84 -13.68
N PHE A 29 7.93 17.28 -13.27
CA PHE A 29 8.44 17.02 -11.93
C PHE A 29 7.72 17.87 -10.87
N GLU A 30 7.38 19.13 -11.19
CA GLU A 30 6.60 19.99 -10.27
C GLU A 30 5.11 19.61 -10.18
N LYS A 31 4.54 18.96 -11.20
CA LYS A 31 3.14 18.51 -11.16
C LYS A 31 2.88 17.31 -10.25
N PHE A 32 3.92 16.59 -9.84
CA PHE A 32 3.80 15.55 -8.79
C PHE A 32 3.79 16.11 -7.36
N LYS A 33 3.91 17.44 -7.17
CA LYS A 33 3.67 18.07 -5.86
C LYS A 33 2.18 18.16 -5.49
N GLN A 34 1.28 17.86 -6.42
CA GLN A 34 -0.13 17.72 -6.10
C GLN A 34 -0.33 16.33 -5.51
N PRO A 35 -0.82 16.19 -4.25
CA PRO A 35 -1.36 14.91 -3.82
C PRO A 35 -2.54 14.63 -4.75
N CYS A 36 -2.30 13.80 -5.78
CA CYS A 36 -3.38 13.14 -6.49
C CYS A 36 -4.31 12.57 -5.41
N ALA A 37 -5.61 12.88 -5.50
CA ALA A 37 -6.60 12.73 -4.45
C ALA A 37 -6.92 11.26 -4.05
N CYS A 38 -5.91 10.41 -3.89
CA CYS A 38 -5.97 9.20 -3.07
C CYS A 38 -5.86 9.65 -1.61
N SER A 39 -6.99 10.13 -1.07
CA SER A 39 -7.13 10.68 0.29
C SER A 39 -6.79 9.67 1.39
N GLU A 40 -6.83 8.38 1.10
CA GLU A 40 -6.67 7.34 2.12
C GLU A 40 -5.21 6.90 2.24
N ARG A 41 -4.66 7.07 3.44
CA ARG A 41 -3.31 6.63 3.82
C ARG A 41 -3.39 5.71 5.02
N ILE A 42 -2.47 4.74 5.07
CA ILE A 42 -2.31 3.79 6.16
C ILE A 42 -1.11 4.25 7.00
N SER A 43 -1.29 4.38 8.31
CA SER A 43 -0.18 4.70 9.23
C SER A 43 0.84 3.55 9.24
N THR A 44 2.11 3.88 9.32
CA THR A 44 3.19 2.90 9.45
C THR A 44 3.38 2.39 10.89
N GLY A 45 2.66 2.98 11.85
CA GLY A 45 2.89 2.74 13.29
C GLY A 45 4.11 3.50 13.84
N CYS A 46 4.83 4.25 12.99
CA CYS A 46 5.97 5.07 13.37
C CYS A 46 5.68 6.53 13.05
N LEU A 47 5.47 7.35 14.09
CA LEU A 47 5.08 8.76 13.94
C LEU A 47 6.08 9.57 13.08
N THR A 48 7.38 9.31 13.25
CA THR A 48 8.43 10.00 12.48
C THR A 48 8.38 9.61 11.01
N LEU A 49 8.13 8.32 10.71
CA LEU A 49 8.04 7.84 9.33
C LEU A 49 6.77 8.38 8.66
N ASP A 50 5.66 8.39 9.37
CA ASP A 50 4.40 8.97 8.88
C ASP A 50 4.55 10.47 8.59
N SER A 51 5.26 11.21 9.42
CA SER A 51 5.50 12.64 9.18
C SER A 51 6.30 12.87 7.90
N VAL A 52 7.30 12.03 7.59
CA VAL A 52 8.10 12.15 6.36
C VAL A 52 7.30 11.73 5.14
N LEU A 53 6.46 10.70 5.26
CA LEU A 53 5.62 10.21 4.17
C LEU A 53 4.39 11.08 3.93
N GLY A 54 4.06 12.01 4.83
CA GLY A 54 2.88 12.87 4.74
C GLY A 54 1.59 12.19 5.21
N GLY A 55 1.66 11.50 6.36
CA GLY A 55 0.55 10.78 6.98
C GLY A 55 0.54 9.27 6.72
N GLY A 56 1.69 8.70 6.31
CA GLY A 56 1.84 7.27 6.07
C GLY A 56 1.73 6.86 4.60
N ILE A 57 1.49 5.57 4.37
CA ILE A 57 1.53 4.91 3.05
C ILE A 57 0.23 5.17 2.29
N ALA A 58 0.33 5.67 1.06
CA ALA A 58 -0.82 5.90 0.19
C ALA A 58 -1.44 4.58 -0.29
N ARG A 59 -2.76 4.45 -0.18
CA ARG A 59 -3.49 3.28 -0.69
C ARG A 59 -3.48 3.23 -2.22
N GLY A 60 -3.58 2.01 -2.78
CA GLY A 60 -3.60 1.78 -4.23
C GLY A 60 -2.26 2.01 -4.92
N ARG A 61 -1.17 2.07 -4.16
CA ARG A 61 0.20 2.22 -4.67
C ARG A 61 1.06 1.05 -4.22
N VAL A 62 2.05 0.72 -5.05
CA VAL A 62 3.10 -0.24 -4.70
C VAL A 62 4.17 0.51 -3.90
N VAL A 63 4.57 -0.06 -2.77
CA VAL A 63 5.63 0.47 -1.91
C VAL A 63 6.67 -0.61 -1.68
N GLU A 64 7.93 -0.23 -1.80
CA GLU A 64 9.08 -1.10 -1.57
C GLU A 64 9.80 -0.70 -0.29
N ILE A 65 10.07 -1.67 0.58
CA ILE A 65 10.85 -1.49 1.81
C ILE A 65 12.09 -2.36 1.68
N PHE A 66 13.25 -1.74 1.45
CA PHE A 66 14.53 -2.44 1.28
C PHE A 66 15.50 -2.08 2.41
N GLY A 67 16.50 -2.94 2.63
CA GLY A 67 17.52 -2.73 3.66
C GLY A 67 18.26 -3.99 4.09
N PRO A 68 19.30 -3.87 4.92
CA PRO A 68 20.12 -5.00 5.38
C PRO A 68 19.29 -6.01 6.18
N GLU A 69 19.80 -7.24 6.27
CA GLU A 69 19.20 -8.27 7.13
C GLU A 69 19.10 -7.80 8.57
N SER A 70 18.03 -8.19 9.26
CA SER A 70 17.76 -7.79 10.64
C SER A 70 17.47 -6.29 10.89
N CYS A 71 17.28 -5.46 9.85
CA CYS A 71 16.87 -4.05 10.06
C CYS A 71 15.38 -3.85 10.40
N GLY A 72 14.61 -4.95 10.51
CA GLY A 72 13.20 -4.90 10.89
C GLY A 72 12.20 -4.71 9.74
N LYS A 73 12.59 -4.96 8.47
CA LYS A 73 11.69 -4.84 7.29
C LYS A 73 10.36 -5.55 7.48
N THR A 74 10.42 -6.84 7.82
CA THR A 74 9.22 -7.67 8.05
C THR A 74 8.43 -7.18 9.26
N SER A 75 9.12 -6.70 10.30
CA SER A 75 8.45 -6.14 11.48
C SER A 75 7.69 -4.86 11.14
N LEU A 76 8.30 -3.97 10.35
CA LEU A 76 7.66 -2.74 9.88
C LEU A 76 6.45 -3.06 8.99
N ALA A 77 6.58 -4.03 8.08
CA ALA A 77 5.47 -4.49 7.26
C ALA A 77 4.30 -4.99 8.13
N VAL A 78 4.57 -5.77 9.17
CA VAL A 78 3.53 -6.26 10.08
C VAL A 78 2.91 -5.14 10.91
N CYS A 79 3.68 -4.13 11.33
CA CYS A 79 3.13 -2.94 11.99
C CYS A 79 2.17 -2.18 11.06
N ILE A 80 2.55 -1.99 9.79
CA ILE A 80 1.69 -1.37 8.78
C ILE A 80 0.40 -2.20 8.60
N MET A 81 0.52 -3.53 8.54
CA MET A 81 -0.64 -4.43 8.43
C MET A 81 -1.58 -4.30 9.65
N ALA A 82 -1.02 -4.23 10.86
CA ALA A 82 -1.80 -4.06 12.08
C ALA A 82 -2.53 -2.70 12.12
N GLU A 83 -1.87 -1.62 11.69
CA GLU A 83 -2.50 -0.30 11.57
C GLU A 83 -3.56 -0.28 10.45
N ALA A 84 -3.34 -0.98 9.33
CA ALA A 84 -4.33 -1.12 8.28
C ALA A 84 -5.61 -1.79 8.80
N GLN A 85 -5.49 -2.87 9.59
CA GLN A 85 -6.65 -3.54 10.19
C GLN A 85 -7.42 -2.62 11.16
N LYS A 86 -6.72 -1.74 11.90
CA LYS A 86 -7.35 -0.79 12.82
C LYS A 86 -8.10 0.32 12.08
N GLN A 87 -7.50 0.87 11.03
CA GLN A 87 -8.08 1.99 10.27
C GLN A 87 -9.19 1.52 9.33
N PHE A 88 -9.05 0.31 8.77
CA PHE A 88 -9.94 -0.24 7.76
C PHE A 88 -10.42 -1.65 8.16
N PRO A 89 -11.36 -1.77 9.12
CA PRO A 89 -11.77 -3.05 9.69
C PRO A 89 -12.49 -4.00 8.71
N ASN A 90 -12.94 -3.50 7.57
CA ASN A 90 -13.61 -4.29 6.53
C ASN A 90 -12.62 -4.86 5.49
N ASP A 91 -11.36 -4.45 5.55
CA ASP A 91 -10.36 -4.87 4.58
C ASP A 91 -9.63 -6.12 5.03
N ASN A 92 -9.22 -6.93 4.04
CA ASN A 92 -8.37 -8.09 4.26
C ASN A 92 -6.91 -7.69 4.09
N VAL A 93 -6.05 -8.23 4.94
CA VAL A 93 -4.61 -8.03 4.87
C VAL A 93 -3.92 -9.36 4.61
N VAL A 94 -2.98 -9.36 3.68
CA VAL A 94 -2.33 -10.57 3.19
C VAL A 94 -0.82 -10.46 3.35
N LEU A 95 -0.22 -11.42 4.07
CA LEU A 95 1.22 -11.59 4.19
C LEU A 95 1.66 -12.80 3.38
N MET A 96 2.51 -12.55 2.39
CA MET A 96 3.17 -13.59 1.60
C MET A 96 4.61 -13.71 2.07
N ASP A 97 4.93 -14.82 2.71
CA ASP A 97 6.28 -15.11 3.17
C ASP A 97 6.89 -16.21 2.31
N LEU A 98 7.84 -15.82 1.44
CA LEU A 98 8.59 -16.76 0.61
C LEU A 98 9.67 -17.52 1.40
N GLU A 99 10.12 -16.99 2.54
CA GLU A 99 11.20 -17.58 3.33
C GLU A 99 10.68 -18.58 4.37
N SER A 100 9.36 -18.66 4.56
CA SER A 100 8.70 -19.53 5.54
C SER A 100 9.30 -19.39 6.96
N SER A 101 9.71 -18.17 7.31
CA SER A 101 10.42 -17.84 8.56
C SER A 101 9.56 -17.03 9.53
N PHE A 102 8.37 -16.60 9.11
CA PHE A 102 7.52 -15.70 9.87
C PHE A 102 6.82 -16.38 11.09
N ASP A 103 7.04 -15.83 12.28
CA ASP A 103 6.33 -16.24 13.51
C ASP A 103 5.00 -15.48 13.68
N ILE A 104 3.89 -16.22 13.61
CA ILE A 104 2.53 -15.69 13.80
C ILE A 104 2.37 -15.07 15.20
N ASN A 105 2.98 -15.65 16.24
CA ASN A 105 2.89 -15.13 17.61
C ASN A 105 3.59 -13.79 17.74
N TYR A 106 4.70 -13.59 17.01
CA TYR A 106 5.35 -12.30 16.91
C TYR A 106 4.43 -11.26 16.26
N GLY A 107 3.76 -11.61 15.16
CA GLY A 107 2.79 -10.72 14.54
C GLY A 107 1.64 -10.32 15.47
N MET A 108 1.10 -11.26 16.23
CA MET A 108 0.06 -10.98 17.23
C MET A 108 0.54 -10.03 18.33
N ARG A 109 1.80 -10.16 18.79
CA ARG A 109 2.40 -9.23 19.76
C ARG A 109 2.54 -7.81 19.21
N LEU A 110 2.74 -7.66 17.89
CA LEU A 110 2.76 -6.36 17.21
C LEU A 110 1.36 -5.77 16.97
N GLY A 111 0.30 -6.50 17.33
CA GLY A 111 -1.09 -6.05 17.18
C GLY A 111 -1.79 -6.53 15.92
N LEU A 112 -1.19 -7.46 15.16
CA LEU A 112 -1.84 -8.11 14.03
C LEU A 112 -2.97 -9.02 14.53
N GLN A 113 -4.16 -8.87 13.96
CA GLN A 113 -5.32 -9.68 14.29
C GLN A 113 -5.45 -10.84 13.29
N LYS A 114 -5.82 -12.03 13.78
CA LYS A 114 -6.09 -13.20 12.91
C LYS A 114 -7.29 -12.97 12.00
N LYS A 115 -8.29 -12.22 12.48
CA LYS A 115 -9.47 -11.88 11.71
C LYS A 115 -9.06 -11.05 10.49
N ASN A 116 -9.56 -11.42 9.30
CA ASN A 116 -9.27 -10.74 8.03
C ASN A 116 -7.76 -10.71 7.71
N CYS A 117 -6.98 -11.67 8.22
CA CYS A 117 -5.56 -11.81 7.91
C CYS A 117 -5.29 -13.16 7.24
N TYR A 118 -4.68 -13.13 6.07
CA TYR A 118 -4.17 -14.31 5.40
C TYR A 118 -2.64 -14.31 5.47
N ILE A 119 -2.07 -15.42 5.93
CA ILE A 119 -0.62 -15.63 5.97
C ILE A 119 -0.35 -16.89 5.15
N GLY A 120 0.42 -16.75 4.08
CA GLY A 120 0.69 -17.84 3.15
C GLY A 120 2.14 -17.90 2.71
N ALA A 121 2.62 -19.11 2.43
CA ALA A 121 3.92 -19.37 1.83
C ALA A 121 3.69 -19.85 0.38
N PRO A 122 3.82 -18.96 -0.63
CA PRO A 122 3.68 -19.36 -2.02
C PRO A 122 4.92 -20.12 -2.49
N ASN A 123 4.72 -21.13 -3.34
CA ASN A 123 5.80 -21.94 -3.91
C ASN A 123 6.55 -21.23 -5.05
N SER A 124 5.95 -20.18 -5.63
CA SER A 124 6.52 -19.39 -6.72
C SER A 124 6.06 -17.94 -6.68
N GLY A 125 6.84 -17.05 -7.31
CA GLY A 125 6.49 -15.64 -7.46
C GLY A 125 5.17 -15.43 -8.22
N ASP A 126 4.90 -16.25 -9.24
CA ASP A 126 3.63 -16.21 -9.99
C ASP A 126 2.44 -16.54 -9.11
N GLN A 127 2.59 -17.52 -8.20
CA GLN A 127 1.56 -17.86 -7.24
C GLN A 127 1.32 -16.71 -6.26
N ALA A 128 2.39 -16.10 -5.74
CA ALA A 128 2.30 -14.94 -4.86
C ALA A 128 1.55 -13.78 -5.53
N LEU A 129 1.94 -13.46 -6.77
CA LEU A 129 1.32 -12.40 -7.56
C LEU A 129 -0.15 -12.67 -7.83
N LYS A 130 -0.51 -13.92 -8.14
CA LYS A 130 -1.89 -14.31 -8.36
C LYS A 130 -2.75 -14.08 -7.12
N VAL A 131 -2.25 -14.44 -5.94
CA VAL A 131 -3.00 -14.16 -4.70
C VAL A 131 -3.08 -12.66 -4.43
N CYS A 132 -2.03 -11.87 -4.69
CA CYS A 132 -2.08 -10.42 -4.55
C CYS A 132 -3.16 -9.77 -5.44
N ILE A 133 -3.40 -10.33 -6.63
CA ILE A 133 -4.44 -9.84 -7.54
C ILE A 133 -5.83 -10.35 -7.12
N ASP A 134 -5.95 -11.62 -6.72
CA ASP A 134 -7.22 -12.30 -6.45
C ASP A 134 -7.64 -12.29 -4.95
N CYS A 135 -7.13 -11.35 -4.15
CA CYS A 135 -7.32 -11.29 -2.69
C CYS A 135 -8.78 -11.35 -2.21
N HIS A 136 -9.77 -11.05 -3.06
CA HIS A 136 -11.20 -11.20 -2.74
C HIS A 136 -11.66 -12.64 -2.56
N SER A 137 -10.92 -13.62 -3.10
CA SER A 137 -11.31 -15.03 -3.12
C SER A 137 -10.61 -15.87 -2.03
N CYS A 138 -9.76 -15.25 -1.21
CA CYS A 138 -8.94 -15.98 -0.24
C CYS A 138 -9.76 -16.37 0.98
N PRO A 139 -9.82 -17.66 1.37
CA PRO A 139 -10.51 -18.07 2.59
C PRO A 139 -9.81 -17.44 3.79
N VAL A 140 -10.55 -16.60 4.51
CA VAL A 140 -10.12 -16.01 5.79
C VAL A 140 -9.89 -17.17 6.78
N MET A 141 -8.73 -17.20 7.44
CA MET A 141 -8.41 -18.20 8.47
C MET A 141 -9.33 -18.09 9.69
#